data_AF-A0A1H8JVK8-F1
#
_entry.id   AF-A0A1H8JVK8-F1
#
_cell.length_a   1.000
_cell.length_b   1.000
_cell.length_c   1.000
_cell.angle_alpha   90.00
_cell.angle_beta   90.00
_cell.angle_gamma   90.00
#
_symmetry.space_group_name_H-M   'P 1'
#
loop_
_entity.id
_entity.type
_entity.pdbx_description
1 polymer ?
#
loop_
_entity_poly.entity_id
_entity_poly.type
_entity_poly.pdbx_seq_one_letter_code
_entity_poly.pdbx_strand_id
1 'polypeptide(L)'
;MKPTYFMFLLLVTSTVVRSQTQSAGSTWNYESSKAVMSQEYWNIWNADVQAKINSNIYKYQNYTDQVKSLKAHGARIDIMGSQMHLFKPQQCLDISLGKEIETPKIVWEKMNMMSQAGVPIHLSEITLTAPTDDEKGRLIQSVIAYNLYRLWFSIENMMGITWWNIVDDCGAPGEPTTSGLFTRNMEAKPSYYALNRLINQEWTTSLTVLPDGKGPINFRGFKGKYRVTWKNKMGESKEMTFQLNKDGDGF
;
A
#
# COMPACT_ATOMS: atom_id res chain seq x y z
N MET A 1 -31.55 -26.65 -38.32
CA MET A 1 -30.74 -27.40 -39.31
C MET A 1 -29.27 -27.13 -39.04
N LYS A 2 -28.48 -28.17 -38.77
CA LYS A 2 -27.03 -28.17 -39.05
C LYS A 2 -26.83 -28.54 -40.53
N PRO A 3 -25.76 -28.05 -41.18
CA PRO A 3 -24.74 -28.97 -41.69
C PRO A 3 -23.30 -28.45 -41.43
N THR A 4 -22.40 -29.26 -40.87
CA THR A 4 -21.44 -30.20 -41.48
C THR A 4 -20.14 -29.52 -41.94
N TYR A 5 -19.03 -30.00 -41.37
CA TYR A 5 -17.65 -29.49 -41.43
C TYR A 5 -16.98 -29.62 -42.80
N PHE A 6 -16.00 -28.75 -43.07
CA PHE A 6 -14.81 -29.07 -43.86
C PHE A 6 -13.55 -28.63 -43.11
N MET A 7 -12.63 -29.59 -42.95
CA MET A 7 -11.28 -29.41 -42.41
C MET A 7 -10.32 -29.17 -43.59
N PHE A 8 -9.47 -28.15 -43.50
CA PHE A 8 -8.29 -28.02 -44.35
C PHE A 8 -7.06 -27.82 -43.46
N LEU A 9 -6.15 -28.79 -43.54
CA LEU A 9 -4.82 -28.76 -42.97
C LEU A 9 -3.89 -28.14 -44.03
N LEU A 10 -3.15 -27.08 -43.68
CA LEU A 10 -2.06 -26.57 -44.51
C LEU A 10 -0.80 -26.43 -43.64
N LEU A 11 0.16 -27.34 -43.87
CA LEU A 11 1.53 -27.23 -43.40
C LEU A 11 2.29 -26.25 -44.30
N VAL A 12 2.83 -25.18 -43.73
CA VAL A 12 3.88 -24.39 -44.36
C VAL A 12 5.02 -24.26 -43.37
N THR A 13 6.13 -24.93 -43.68
CA THR A 13 7.42 -24.81 -43.02
C THR A 13 8.08 -23.50 -43.44
N SER A 14 8.37 -22.61 -42.50
CA SER A 14 9.27 -21.48 -42.72
C SER A 14 10.52 -21.66 -41.86
N THR A 15 11.63 -22.00 -42.52
CA THR A 15 13.00 -21.89 -42.03
C THR A 15 13.28 -20.46 -41.59
N VAL A 16 13.61 -20.27 -40.32
CA VAL A 16 14.18 -19.01 -39.82
C VAL A 16 15.71 -19.13 -39.79
N VAL A 17 16.31 -18.12 -40.40
CA VAL A 17 17.74 -17.85 -40.59
C VAL A 17 18.49 -17.87 -39.24
N ARG A 18 19.65 -18.53 -39.22
CA ARG A 18 20.64 -18.43 -38.14
C ARG A 18 21.20 -17.00 -38.08
N SER A 19 20.80 -16.27 -37.04
CA SER A 19 21.60 -15.17 -36.51
C SER A 19 22.68 -15.77 -35.61
N GLN A 20 23.95 -15.59 -35.97
CA GLN A 20 25.06 -15.71 -35.03
C GLN A 20 25.43 -14.31 -34.56
N THR A 21 25.15 -14.04 -33.29
CA THR A 21 25.89 -13.11 -32.43
C THR A 21 26.31 -13.87 -31.17
N GLN A 22 27.63 -13.87 -30.90
CA GLN A 22 28.33 -14.26 -29.66
C GLN A 22 27.63 -13.74 -28.39
N SER A 23 27.77 -14.27 -27.16
CA SER A 23 28.41 -15.47 -26.59
C SER A 23 28.02 -15.50 -25.10
N ALA A 24 27.98 -16.71 -24.51
CA ALA A 24 27.88 -17.02 -23.08
C ALA A 24 26.58 -16.58 -22.36
N GLY A 25 25.49 -17.31 -22.61
CA GLY A 25 24.42 -17.41 -21.63
C GLY A 25 24.97 -18.08 -20.37
N SER A 26 25.00 -17.36 -19.26
CA SER A 26 25.46 -17.90 -17.98
C SER A 26 24.60 -19.10 -17.58
N THR A 27 25.21 -20.28 -17.51
CA THR A 27 24.65 -21.48 -16.88
C THR A 27 24.71 -21.34 -15.37
N TRP A 28 24.16 -20.26 -14.83
CA TRP A 28 24.20 -20.04 -13.39
C TRP A 28 23.27 -21.06 -12.72
N ASN A 29 23.84 -21.89 -11.85
CA ASN A 29 23.14 -22.90 -11.06
C ASN A 29 23.53 -22.70 -9.60
N TYR A 30 22.55 -22.30 -8.78
CA TYR A 30 22.74 -22.01 -7.36
C TYR A 30 23.43 -23.14 -6.59
N GLU A 31 23.03 -24.40 -6.80
CA GLU A 31 23.59 -25.55 -6.09
C GLU A 31 25.07 -25.76 -6.41
N SER A 32 25.47 -25.50 -7.66
CA SER A 32 26.88 -25.57 -8.07
C SER A 32 27.66 -24.32 -7.66
N SER A 33 27.02 -23.16 -7.66
CA SER A 33 27.66 -21.88 -7.37
C SER A 33 27.85 -21.65 -5.87
N LYS A 34 27.01 -22.20 -5.00
CA LYS A 34 27.12 -22.01 -3.55
C LYS A 34 28.41 -22.61 -2.95
N ALA A 35 29.02 -23.58 -3.64
CA ALA A 35 30.27 -24.22 -3.23
C ALA A 35 31.48 -23.27 -3.22
N VAL A 36 31.40 -22.11 -3.88
CA VAL A 36 32.50 -21.12 -3.91
C VAL A 36 32.54 -20.22 -2.67
N MET A 37 31.49 -20.26 -1.84
CA MET A 37 31.36 -19.39 -0.68
C MET A 37 32.05 -19.99 0.54
N SER A 38 32.67 -19.15 1.36
CA SER A 38 33.40 -19.59 2.55
C SER A 38 32.47 -20.01 3.69
N GLN A 39 33.03 -20.72 4.69
CA GLN A 39 32.26 -21.13 5.86
C GLN A 39 31.74 -19.92 6.66
N GLU A 40 32.51 -18.83 6.73
CA GLU A 40 32.11 -17.58 7.38
C GLU A 40 30.87 -16.96 6.71
N TYR A 41 30.75 -17.05 5.38
CA TYR A 41 29.56 -16.63 4.66
C TYR A 41 28.33 -17.45 5.08
N TRP A 42 28.45 -18.78 5.16
CA TRP A 42 27.34 -19.66 5.56
C TRP A 42 26.98 -19.56 7.05
N ASN A 43 27.91 -19.12 7.90
CA ASN A 43 27.59 -18.79 9.29
C ASN A 43 26.62 -17.60 9.39
N ILE A 44 26.73 -16.64 8.45
CA ILE A 44 25.82 -15.49 8.33
C ILE A 44 24.55 -15.89 7.54
N TRP A 45 24.71 -16.56 6.39
CA TRP A 45 23.63 -16.99 5.50
C TRP A 45 23.23 -18.45 5.76
N ASN A 46 22.69 -18.71 6.94
CA ASN A 46 22.35 -20.07 7.39
C ASN A 46 20.89 -20.48 7.09
N ALA A 47 20.56 -21.73 7.40
CA ALA A 47 19.22 -22.29 7.17
C ALA A 47 18.10 -21.51 7.87
N ASP A 48 18.35 -20.93 9.05
CA ASP A 48 17.36 -20.11 9.77
C ASP A 48 17.13 -18.77 9.06
N VAL A 49 18.19 -18.15 8.54
CA VAL A 49 18.09 -16.94 7.72
C VAL A 49 17.34 -17.24 6.42
N GLN A 50 17.66 -18.34 5.75
CA GLN A 50 16.95 -18.77 4.54
C GLN A 50 15.49 -19.13 4.82
N ALA A 51 15.19 -19.79 5.93
CA ALA A 51 13.83 -20.10 6.34
C ALA A 51 13.01 -18.84 6.67
N LYS A 52 13.63 -17.83 7.29
CA LYS A 52 13.02 -16.51 7.49
C LYS A 52 12.75 -15.80 6.16
N ILE A 53 13.72 -15.81 5.24
CA ILE A 53 13.55 -15.24 3.89
C ILE A 53 12.40 -15.94 3.17
N ASN A 54 12.39 -17.27 3.17
CA ASN A 54 11.33 -18.07 2.56
C ASN A 54 9.96 -17.79 3.21
N SER A 55 9.88 -17.82 4.54
CA SER A 55 8.65 -17.50 5.28
C SER A 55 8.11 -16.11 4.95
N ASN A 56 9.00 -15.14 4.74
CA ASN A 56 8.63 -13.76 4.41
C ASN A 56 8.18 -13.62 2.95
N ILE A 57 8.75 -14.40 2.02
CA ILE A 57 8.34 -14.47 0.61
C ILE A 57 6.96 -15.14 0.48
N TYR A 58 6.73 -16.25 1.17
CA TYR A 58 5.52 -17.07 0.98
C TYR A 58 4.27 -16.52 1.67
N LYS A 59 4.38 -15.75 2.76
CA LYS A 59 3.17 -15.35 3.52
C LYS A 59 2.19 -14.53 2.68
N TYR A 60 2.68 -13.48 2.02
CA TYR A 60 1.83 -12.61 1.20
C TYR A 60 1.52 -13.24 -0.16
N GLN A 61 2.47 -13.96 -0.77
CA GLN A 61 2.25 -14.65 -2.04
C GLN A 61 1.18 -15.74 -1.89
N ASN A 62 1.26 -16.58 -0.87
CA ASN A 62 0.28 -17.63 -0.61
C ASN A 62 -1.10 -17.03 -0.35
N TYR A 63 -1.18 -15.93 0.40
CA TYR A 63 -2.45 -15.25 0.64
C TYR A 63 -3.04 -14.68 -0.66
N THR A 64 -2.23 -14.03 -1.50
CA THR A 64 -2.63 -13.57 -2.83
C THR A 64 -3.12 -14.73 -3.71
N ASP A 65 -2.37 -15.84 -3.75
CA ASP A 65 -2.68 -16.99 -4.58
C ASP A 65 -3.93 -17.73 -4.09
N GLN A 66 -4.17 -17.75 -2.78
CA GLN A 66 -5.43 -18.25 -2.21
C GLN A 66 -6.61 -17.41 -2.67
N VAL A 67 -6.51 -16.07 -2.62
CA VAL A 67 -7.58 -15.18 -3.12
C VAL A 67 -7.82 -15.38 -4.61
N LYS A 68 -6.75 -15.46 -5.41
CA LYS A 68 -6.84 -15.77 -6.85
C LYS A 68 -7.53 -17.11 -7.10
N SER A 69 -7.14 -18.15 -6.38
CA SER A 69 -7.71 -19.49 -6.51
C SER A 69 -9.19 -19.48 -6.16
N LEU A 70 -9.58 -18.88 -5.03
CA LEU A 70 -10.98 -18.77 -4.63
C LEU A 70 -11.81 -18.03 -5.70
N LYS A 71 -11.31 -16.91 -6.22
CA LYS A 71 -11.97 -16.17 -7.32
C LYS A 71 -12.09 -17.03 -8.59
N ALA A 72 -11.04 -17.77 -8.95
CA ALA A 72 -11.05 -18.67 -10.11
C ALA A 72 -12.09 -19.81 -9.98
N HIS A 73 -12.40 -20.22 -8.74
CA HIS A 73 -13.45 -21.21 -8.44
C HIS A 73 -14.83 -20.58 -8.19
N GLY A 74 -15.03 -19.32 -8.57
CA GLY A 74 -16.33 -18.64 -8.52
C GLY A 74 -16.69 -18.01 -7.19
N ALA A 75 -15.78 -17.98 -6.20
CA ALA A 75 -16.02 -17.24 -4.96
C ALA A 75 -16.02 -15.74 -5.24
N ARG A 76 -17.02 -15.03 -4.70
CA ARG A 76 -17.05 -13.57 -4.72
C ARG A 76 -16.13 -13.04 -3.62
N ILE A 77 -15.02 -12.43 -4.02
CA ILE A 77 -14.12 -11.70 -3.14
C ILE A 77 -13.98 -10.29 -3.71
N ASP A 78 -14.43 -9.30 -2.95
CA ASP A 78 -14.45 -7.91 -3.41
C ASP A 78 -13.24 -7.11 -2.89
N ILE A 79 -12.61 -7.52 -1.77
CA ILE A 79 -11.54 -6.78 -1.08
C ILE A 79 -10.51 -7.76 -0.49
N MET A 80 -9.24 -7.40 -0.52
CA MET A 80 -8.16 -8.10 0.18
C MET A 80 -7.81 -7.37 1.48
N GLY A 81 -8.08 -8.01 2.62
CA GLY A 81 -7.82 -7.44 3.95
C GLY A 81 -6.42 -7.74 4.46
N SER A 82 -5.79 -6.78 5.14
CA SER A 82 -4.57 -7.04 5.93
C SER A 82 -4.64 -6.27 7.24
N GLN A 83 -4.57 -6.99 8.36
CA GLN A 83 -4.61 -6.38 9.70
C GLN A 83 -3.49 -5.36 9.91
N MET A 84 -2.24 -5.81 9.67
CA MET A 84 -1.01 -5.00 9.78
C MET A 84 -0.78 -4.39 11.18
N HIS A 85 -0.43 -5.25 12.14
CA HIS A 85 -0.05 -4.84 13.49
C HIS A 85 1.46 -4.68 13.66
N LEU A 86 1.86 -3.57 14.29
CA LEU A 86 3.14 -3.39 14.97
C LEU A 86 2.90 -3.36 16.47
N PHE A 87 2.49 -4.51 17.02
CA PHE A 87 2.12 -4.63 18.43
C PHE A 87 3.31 -4.47 19.38
N LYS A 88 4.51 -4.93 19.00
CA LYS A 88 5.65 -4.86 19.92
C LYS A 88 6.23 -3.44 19.86
N PRO A 89 6.37 -2.72 21.00
CA PRO A 89 6.99 -1.40 21.03
C PRO A 89 8.37 -1.37 20.36
N GLN A 90 9.13 -2.47 20.49
CA GLN A 90 10.44 -2.64 19.85
C GLN A 90 10.40 -2.55 18.32
N GLN A 91 9.30 -2.96 17.66
CA GLN A 91 9.20 -2.85 16.20
C GLN A 91 9.20 -1.40 15.75
N CYS A 92 8.42 -0.54 16.41
CA CYS A 92 8.40 0.90 16.13
C CYS A 92 9.74 1.56 16.50
N LEU A 93 10.38 1.12 17.58
CA LEU A 93 11.73 1.59 17.91
C LEU A 93 12.73 1.22 16.82
N ASP A 94 12.68 -0.03 16.34
CA ASP A 94 13.55 -0.54 15.27
C ASP A 94 13.35 0.22 13.95
N ILE A 95 12.10 0.55 13.59
CA ILE A 95 11.79 1.44 12.45
C ILE A 95 12.44 2.81 12.66
N SER A 96 12.30 3.40 13.84
CA SER A 96 12.86 4.72 14.14
C SER A 96 14.40 4.75 14.09
N LEU A 97 15.03 3.60 14.32
CA LEU A 97 16.48 3.40 14.22
C LEU A 97 16.93 2.99 12.81
N GLY A 98 16.01 2.93 11.84
CA GLY A 98 16.32 2.61 10.44
C GLY A 98 16.65 1.14 10.19
N LYS A 99 16.25 0.22 11.08
CA LYS A 99 16.40 -1.21 10.82
C LYS A 99 15.52 -1.63 9.64
N GLU A 100 15.88 -2.74 9.00
CA GLU A 100 15.15 -3.27 7.84
C GLU A 100 13.83 -3.97 8.22
N ILE A 101 12.92 -3.22 8.83
CA ILE A 101 11.56 -3.62 9.16
C ILE A 101 10.61 -2.52 8.68
N GLU A 102 9.56 -2.89 7.95
CA GLU A 102 8.61 -1.94 7.33
C GLU A 102 9.27 -0.75 6.61
N THR A 103 10.43 -0.99 5.98
CA THR A 103 11.04 -0.01 5.10
C THR A 103 10.10 0.26 3.91
N PRO A 104 10.21 1.43 3.24
CA PRO A 104 9.37 1.72 2.09
C PRO A 104 9.40 0.61 1.03
N LYS A 105 10.58 0.03 0.77
CA LYS A 105 10.74 -1.11 -0.15
C LYS A 105 9.92 -2.32 0.29
N ILE A 106 10.06 -2.74 1.55
CA ILE A 106 9.33 -3.89 2.10
C ILE A 106 7.82 -3.68 2.00
N VAL A 107 7.33 -2.49 2.37
CA VAL A 107 5.90 -2.19 2.32
C VAL A 107 5.42 -2.17 0.86
N TRP A 108 6.15 -1.56 -0.08
CA TRP A 108 5.79 -1.57 -1.50
C TRP A 108 5.72 -2.98 -2.06
N GLU A 109 6.72 -3.82 -1.80
CA GLU A 109 6.75 -5.20 -2.29
C GLU A 109 5.56 -6.00 -1.76
N LYS A 110 5.23 -5.89 -0.48
CA LYS A 110 4.04 -6.52 0.13
C LYS A 110 2.75 -6.05 -0.56
N MET A 111 2.57 -4.74 -0.72
CA MET A 111 1.33 -4.19 -1.31
C MET A 111 1.21 -4.50 -2.80
N ASN A 112 2.33 -4.53 -3.53
CA ASN A 112 2.37 -4.95 -4.94
C ASN A 112 2.02 -6.43 -5.08
N MET A 113 2.52 -7.28 -4.18
CA MET A 113 2.20 -8.70 -4.17
C MET A 113 0.70 -8.94 -3.89
N MET A 114 0.14 -8.25 -2.90
CA MET A 114 -1.31 -8.30 -2.62
C MET A 114 -2.16 -7.79 -3.78
N SER A 115 -1.72 -6.69 -4.43
CA SER A 115 -2.41 -6.08 -5.57
C SER A 115 -2.64 -7.05 -6.74
N GLN A 116 -1.81 -8.09 -6.89
CA GLN A 116 -1.97 -9.08 -7.94
C GLN A 116 -3.28 -9.88 -7.82
N ALA A 117 -3.96 -9.89 -6.67
CA ALA A 117 -5.27 -10.50 -6.51
C ALA A 117 -6.37 -9.83 -7.37
N GLY A 118 -6.09 -8.64 -7.91
CA GLY A 118 -7.01 -7.89 -8.77
C GLY A 118 -8.28 -7.45 -8.03
N VAL A 119 -8.13 -7.13 -6.75
CA VAL A 119 -9.16 -6.52 -5.90
C VAL A 119 -8.49 -5.43 -5.06
N PRO A 120 -9.23 -4.40 -4.62
CA PRO A 120 -8.70 -3.39 -3.73
C PRO A 120 -8.20 -3.96 -2.39
N ILE A 121 -7.26 -3.27 -1.76
CA ILE A 121 -6.66 -3.61 -0.48
C ILE A 121 -7.28 -2.74 0.62
N HIS A 122 -7.63 -3.36 1.75
CA HIS A 122 -8.02 -2.66 2.97
C HIS A 122 -7.08 -3.06 4.10
N LEU A 123 -6.35 -2.08 4.65
CA LEU A 123 -5.62 -2.28 5.90
C LEU A 123 -6.61 -2.16 7.06
N SER A 124 -7.00 -3.29 7.65
CA SER A 124 -8.21 -3.36 8.48
C SER A 124 -7.98 -3.05 9.95
N GLU A 125 -6.74 -3.19 10.45
CA GLU A 125 -6.46 -3.17 11.90
C GLU A 125 -5.09 -2.55 12.22
N ILE A 126 -4.77 -1.40 11.61
CA ILE A 126 -3.48 -0.74 11.85
C ILE A 126 -3.27 -0.53 13.35
N THR A 127 -2.17 -1.09 13.86
CA THR A 127 -1.69 -0.79 15.20
C THR A 127 -0.25 -0.34 15.13
N LEU A 128 0.02 0.89 15.57
CA LEU A 128 1.36 1.44 15.67
C LEU A 128 1.65 1.73 17.14
N THR A 129 2.38 0.85 17.80
CA THR A 129 2.63 0.96 19.24
C THR A 129 3.73 1.98 19.53
N ALA A 130 3.49 2.95 20.41
CA ALA A 130 4.55 3.84 20.85
C ALA A 130 5.65 3.02 21.57
N PRO A 131 6.95 3.19 21.24
CA PRO A 131 8.04 2.48 21.91
C PRO A 131 8.04 2.60 23.44
N THR A 132 7.61 3.76 23.92
CA THR A 132 7.52 4.17 25.33
C THR A 132 6.31 5.10 25.49
N ASP A 133 5.73 5.18 26.69
CA ASP A 133 4.66 6.14 26.99
C ASP A 133 5.20 7.49 27.50
N ASP A 134 6.17 8.03 26.78
CA ASP A 134 6.73 9.35 27.02
C ASP A 134 6.65 10.20 25.75
N GLU A 135 7.08 11.46 25.84
CA GLU A 135 7.07 12.39 24.71
C GLU A 135 7.81 11.81 23.49
N LYS A 136 8.99 11.23 23.71
CA LYS A 136 9.82 10.66 22.64
C LYS A 136 9.12 9.49 21.94
N GLY A 137 8.57 8.54 22.70
CA GLY A 137 7.88 7.38 22.15
C GLY A 137 6.63 7.77 21.35
N ARG A 138 5.88 8.75 21.85
CA ARG A 138 4.70 9.30 21.15
C ARG A 138 5.08 10.05 19.86
N LEU A 139 6.23 10.75 19.83
CA LEU A 139 6.76 11.37 18.62
C LEU A 139 7.25 10.32 17.60
N ILE A 140 7.87 9.23 18.04
CA ILE A 140 8.22 8.12 17.16
C ILE A 140 6.96 7.53 16.51
N GLN A 141 5.92 7.26 17.31
CA GLN A 141 4.64 6.77 16.82
C GLN A 141 4.05 7.70 15.74
N SER A 142 4.10 9.01 15.94
CA SER A 142 3.52 9.98 14.99
C SER A 142 4.28 10.06 13.68
N VAL A 143 5.61 10.00 13.69
CA VAL A 143 6.42 10.01 12.47
C VAL A 143 6.20 8.73 11.66
N ILE A 144 6.14 7.58 12.33
CA ILE A 144 5.84 6.30 11.67
C ILE A 144 4.43 6.33 11.07
N ALA A 145 3.43 6.80 11.82
CA ALA A 145 2.07 6.94 11.32
C ALA A 145 2.02 7.85 10.08
N TYR A 146 2.64 9.03 10.16
CA TYR A 146 2.69 9.99 9.05
C TYR A 146 3.28 9.36 7.77
N ASN A 147 4.43 8.69 7.89
CA ASN A 147 5.14 8.13 6.74
C ASN A 147 4.42 6.90 6.15
N LEU A 148 3.97 5.97 7.00
CA LEU A 148 3.26 4.78 6.53
C LEU A 148 1.92 5.14 5.88
N TYR A 149 1.15 6.06 6.45
CA TYR A 149 -0.10 6.52 5.83
C TYR A 149 0.14 7.16 4.46
N ARG A 150 1.18 7.99 4.30
CA ARG A 150 1.55 8.53 2.98
C ARG A 150 1.93 7.45 1.98
N LEU A 151 2.71 6.45 2.42
CA LEU A 151 3.11 5.34 1.58
C LEU A 151 1.90 4.51 1.15
N TRP A 152 1.04 4.11 2.09
CA TRP A 152 -0.19 3.35 1.80
C TRP A 152 -1.15 4.14 0.90
N PHE A 153 -1.30 5.43 1.13
CA PHE A 153 -2.10 6.32 0.28
C PHE A 153 -1.58 6.40 -1.16
N SER A 154 -0.27 6.18 -1.37
CA SER A 154 0.32 6.14 -2.72
C SER A 154 0.15 4.80 -3.46
N ILE A 155 -0.39 3.77 -2.80
CA ILE A 155 -0.66 2.48 -3.44
C ILE A 155 -2.00 2.59 -4.18
N GLU A 156 -1.98 2.42 -5.50
CA GLU A 156 -3.16 2.61 -6.37
C GLU A 156 -4.38 1.77 -5.93
N ASN A 157 -4.15 0.52 -5.53
CA ASN A 157 -5.21 -0.39 -5.09
C ASN A 157 -5.63 -0.21 -3.63
N MET A 158 -5.06 0.75 -2.89
CA MET A 158 -5.45 0.99 -1.51
C MET A 158 -6.84 1.64 -1.46
N MET A 159 -7.79 0.96 -0.83
CA MET A 159 -9.17 1.44 -0.69
C MET A 159 -9.44 2.02 0.71
N GLY A 160 -8.83 1.45 1.75
CA GLY A 160 -9.12 1.86 3.11
C GLY A 160 -8.00 1.53 4.08
N ILE A 161 -7.94 2.33 5.15
CA ILE A 161 -7.03 2.14 6.29
C ILE A 161 -7.85 2.36 7.56
N THR A 162 -7.96 1.35 8.40
CA THR A 162 -8.70 1.38 9.67
C THR A 162 -7.71 1.22 10.81
N TRP A 163 -7.75 2.16 11.75
CA TRP A 163 -6.92 2.14 12.96
C TRP A 163 -7.57 1.24 14.03
N TRP A 164 -6.79 0.32 14.59
CA TRP A 164 -7.22 -0.57 15.67
C TRP A 164 -7.00 0.09 17.03
N ASN A 165 -8.07 0.23 17.81
CA ASN A 165 -8.13 0.94 19.09
C ASN A 165 -7.73 2.42 19.01
N ILE A 166 -8.72 3.31 18.99
CA ILE A 166 -8.47 4.77 18.91
C ILE A 166 -7.88 5.34 20.20
N VAL A 167 -8.20 4.73 21.34
CA VAL A 167 -7.81 5.19 22.68
C VAL A 167 -6.83 4.18 23.28
N ASP A 168 -5.78 4.68 23.92
CA ASP A 168 -4.83 3.87 24.67
C ASP A 168 -5.55 2.99 25.71
N ASP A 169 -5.02 1.78 25.91
CA ASP A 169 -5.50 0.80 26.89
C ASP A 169 -6.97 0.34 26.69
N CYS A 170 -7.52 0.48 25.47
CA CYS A 170 -8.85 -0.03 25.09
C CYS A 170 -8.81 -1.35 24.31
N GLY A 171 -7.61 -1.90 24.07
CA GLY A 171 -7.44 -3.14 23.31
C GLY A 171 -7.87 -4.39 24.09
N ALA A 172 -7.93 -5.51 23.38
CA ALA A 172 -8.18 -6.81 24.00
C ALA A 172 -7.06 -7.18 24.99
N PRO A 173 -7.31 -8.05 25.99
CA PRO A 173 -6.27 -8.48 26.92
C PRO A 173 -5.02 -9.01 26.19
N GLY A 174 -3.86 -8.44 26.50
CA GLY A 174 -2.58 -8.78 25.86
C GLY A 174 -2.20 -7.90 24.66
N GLU A 175 -3.10 -7.01 24.21
CA GLU A 175 -2.76 -5.98 23.23
C GLU A 175 -1.97 -4.82 23.84
N PRO A 176 -1.28 -4.01 23.03
CA PRO A 176 -0.45 -2.91 23.53
C PRO A 176 -1.29 -1.76 24.06
N THR A 177 -0.92 -1.27 25.24
CA THR A 177 -1.64 -0.20 25.94
C THR A 177 -1.37 1.20 25.39
N THR A 178 -0.33 1.39 24.58
CA THR A 178 0.14 2.71 24.11
C THR A 178 -0.02 2.93 22.59
N SER A 179 -0.97 2.22 21.97
CA SER A 179 -1.14 2.17 20.52
C SER A 179 -2.24 3.06 19.95
N GLY A 180 -3.02 3.74 20.79
CA GLY A 180 -4.08 4.66 20.38
C GLY A 180 -3.58 5.96 19.76
N LEU A 181 -4.51 6.69 19.15
CA LEU A 181 -4.36 8.09 18.71
C LEU A 181 -4.65 9.07 19.86
N PHE A 182 -5.31 8.60 20.91
CA PHE A 182 -5.59 9.34 22.14
C PHE A 182 -5.03 8.59 23.34
N THR A 183 -4.62 9.33 24.37
CA THR A 183 -4.30 8.75 25.68
C THR A 183 -5.56 8.15 26.30
N ARG A 184 -5.42 7.37 27.39
CA ARG A 184 -6.56 6.80 28.11
C ARG A 184 -7.56 7.86 28.59
N ASN A 185 -7.10 9.08 28.82
CA ASN A 185 -7.90 10.23 29.25
C ASN A 185 -8.46 11.04 28.07
N MET A 186 -8.46 10.50 26.85
CA MET A 186 -8.94 11.15 25.63
C MET A 186 -8.15 12.40 25.21
N GLU A 187 -6.89 12.51 25.62
CA GLU A 187 -6.01 13.57 25.14
C GLU A 187 -5.40 13.17 23.80
N ALA A 188 -5.49 14.04 22.79
CA ALA A 188 -4.95 13.76 21.47
C ALA A 188 -3.42 13.61 21.51
N LYS A 189 -2.91 12.48 20.98
CA LYS A 189 -1.47 12.22 20.86
C LYS A 189 -0.91 12.89 19.60
N PRO A 190 0.42 13.08 19.49
CA PRO A 190 1.06 13.56 18.27
C PRO A 190 0.66 12.78 16.99
N SER A 191 0.38 11.47 17.11
CA SER A 191 -0.10 10.62 16.00
C SER A 191 -1.47 11.05 15.48
N TYR A 192 -2.40 11.49 16.34
CA TYR A 192 -3.66 12.09 15.91
C TYR A 192 -3.43 13.32 15.05
N TYR A 193 -2.60 14.25 15.50
CA TYR A 193 -2.34 15.49 14.77
C TYR A 193 -1.64 15.25 13.43
N ALA A 194 -0.73 14.27 13.37
CA ALA A 194 -0.07 13.85 12.14
C ALA A 194 -1.09 13.34 11.10
N LEU A 195 -2.03 12.47 11.51
CA LEU A 195 -3.06 11.95 10.61
C LEU A 195 -4.11 13.02 10.26
N ASN A 196 -4.50 13.87 11.21
CA ASN A 196 -5.41 14.98 10.96
C ASN A 196 -4.84 15.94 9.91
N ARG A 197 -3.54 16.23 9.97
CA ARG A 197 -2.84 17.02 8.97
C ARG A 197 -2.92 16.36 7.58
N LEU A 198 -2.59 15.07 7.49
CA LEU A 198 -2.67 14.36 6.20
C LEU A 198 -4.10 14.38 5.64
N ILE A 199 -5.06 13.90 6.43
CA ILE A 199 -6.43 13.64 5.95
C ILE A 199 -7.19 14.97 5.72
N ASN A 200 -7.20 15.86 6.70
CA ASN A 200 -8.08 17.03 6.69
C ASN A 200 -7.40 18.30 6.16
N GLN A 201 -6.08 18.30 5.92
CA GLN A 201 -5.36 19.48 5.43
C GLN A 201 -4.60 19.22 4.13
N GLU A 202 -3.81 18.15 4.04
CA GLU A 202 -2.98 17.88 2.85
C GLU A 202 -3.74 17.12 1.75
N TRP A 203 -4.62 16.18 2.13
CA TRP A 203 -5.38 15.34 1.20
C TRP A 203 -6.81 15.81 0.98
N THR A 204 -7.19 16.89 1.66
CA THR A 204 -8.45 17.61 1.40
C THR A 204 -8.14 18.82 0.55
N THR A 205 -8.66 18.86 -0.68
CA THR A 205 -8.46 19.99 -1.57
C THR A 205 -9.35 21.16 -1.15
N SER A 206 -8.72 22.26 -0.73
CA SER A 206 -9.35 23.54 -0.41
C SER A 206 -8.55 24.67 -1.04
N LEU A 207 -9.19 25.49 -1.88
CA LEU A 207 -8.53 26.57 -2.60
C LEU A 207 -9.46 27.75 -2.85
N THR A 208 -8.89 28.94 -2.84
CA THR A 208 -9.54 30.19 -3.24
C THR A 208 -8.73 30.78 -4.36
N VAL A 209 -9.34 30.99 -5.52
CA VAL A 209 -8.68 31.53 -6.70
C VAL A 209 -9.43 32.75 -7.23
N LEU A 210 -8.67 33.70 -7.75
CA LEU A 210 -9.20 34.83 -8.51
C LEU A 210 -9.23 34.43 -9.98
N PRO A 211 -10.40 34.45 -10.65
CA PRO A 211 -10.47 34.24 -12.09
C PRO A 211 -9.66 35.31 -12.82
N ASP A 212 -8.79 34.92 -13.74
CA ASP A 212 -7.95 35.84 -14.52
C ASP A 212 -8.61 36.31 -15.84
N GLY A 213 -9.85 35.85 -16.09
CA GLY A 213 -10.63 36.15 -17.29
C GLY A 213 -10.16 35.42 -18.55
N LYS A 214 -9.17 34.51 -18.47
CA LYS A 214 -8.55 33.85 -19.63
C LYS A 214 -8.98 32.40 -19.85
N GLY A 215 -10.03 31.94 -19.17
CA GLY A 215 -10.58 30.60 -19.38
C GLY A 215 -11.09 29.96 -18.09
N PRO A 216 -11.27 28.63 -18.08
CA PRO A 216 -11.68 27.89 -16.89
C PRO A 216 -10.60 27.93 -15.81
N ILE A 217 -11.03 27.84 -14.55
CA ILE A 217 -10.14 27.63 -13.42
C ILE A 217 -9.69 26.17 -13.44
N ASN A 218 -8.38 25.95 -13.47
CA ASN A 218 -7.78 24.63 -13.32
C ASN A 218 -7.26 24.44 -11.89
N PHE A 219 -7.49 23.26 -11.32
CA PHE A 219 -6.94 22.89 -10.02
C PHE A 219 -6.54 21.41 -10.00
N ARG A 220 -5.65 21.04 -9.07
CA ARG A 220 -5.33 19.65 -8.77
C ARG A 220 -6.08 19.23 -7.51
N GLY A 221 -6.80 18.11 -7.58
CA GLY A 221 -7.48 17.54 -6.43
C GLY A 221 -7.57 16.02 -6.48
N PHE A 222 -8.08 15.44 -5.41
CA PHE A 222 -8.36 14.01 -5.31
C PHE A 222 -9.74 13.68 -5.87
N LYS A 223 -9.93 12.45 -6.36
CA LYS A 223 -11.27 12.00 -6.79
C LYS A 223 -12.26 12.12 -5.64
N GLY A 224 -13.45 12.64 -5.92
CA GLY A 224 -14.44 12.87 -4.86
C GLY A 224 -15.47 13.92 -5.20
N LYS A 225 -16.31 14.23 -4.20
CA LYS A 225 -17.35 15.26 -4.31
C LYS A 225 -16.77 16.61 -3.91
N TYR A 226 -16.94 17.59 -4.77
CA TYR A 226 -16.50 18.96 -4.56
C TYR A 226 -17.69 19.88 -4.38
N ARG A 227 -17.52 20.89 -3.52
CA ARG A 227 -18.42 22.04 -3.40
C ARG A 227 -17.66 23.27 -3.86
N VAL A 228 -18.24 24.00 -4.80
CA VAL A 228 -17.69 25.24 -5.35
C VAL A 228 -18.61 26.38 -4.97
N THR A 229 -18.04 27.45 -4.43
CA THR A 229 -18.76 28.67 -4.04
C THR A 229 -18.11 29.88 -4.70
N TRP A 230 -18.91 30.79 -5.26
CA TRP A 230 -18.40 32.01 -5.89
C TRP A 230 -19.37 33.18 -5.73
N LYS A 231 -18.91 34.41 -5.98
CA LYS A 231 -19.78 35.58 -6.15
C LYS A 231 -19.96 35.88 -7.64
N ASN A 232 -21.19 36.13 -8.07
CA ASN A 232 -21.45 36.54 -9.45
C ASN A 232 -21.17 38.05 -9.64
N LYS A 233 -21.37 38.56 -10.86
CA LYS A 233 -21.15 39.98 -11.21
C LYS A 233 -22.01 40.96 -10.39
N MET A 234 -23.14 40.50 -9.83
CA MET A 234 -24.02 41.30 -8.98
C MET A 234 -23.65 41.20 -7.49
N GLY A 235 -22.58 40.49 -7.14
CA GLY A 235 -22.13 40.28 -5.77
C GLY A 235 -22.87 39.18 -5.01
N GLU A 236 -23.79 38.47 -5.66
CA GLU A 236 -24.57 37.39 -5.04
C GLU A 236 -23.72 36.14 -4.87
N SER A 237 -23.80 35.51 -3.71
CA SER A 237 -23.21 34.18 -3.46
C SER A 237 -23.94 33.10 -4.26
N LYS A 238 -23.18 32.24 -4.92
CA LYS A 238 -23.63 31.03 -5.61
C LYS A 238 -22.85 29.83 -5.10
N GLU A 239 -23.48 28.67 -5.16
CA GLU A 239 -22.91 27.38 -4.77
C GLU A 239 -23.31 26.32 -5.79
N MET A 240 -22.41 25.37 -6.03
CA MET A 240 -22.73 24.13 -6.70
C MET A 240 -21.87 22.98 -6.18
N THR A 241 -22.28 21.75 -6.51
CA THR A 241 -21.46 20.56 -6.28
C THR A 241 -21.22 19.80 -7.56
N PHE A 242 -20.03 19.24 -7.73
CA PHE A 242 -19.72 18.31 -8.81
C PHE A 242 -18.92 17.11 -8.30
N GLN A 243 -18.88 16.05 -9.09
CA GLN A 243 -18.11 14.84 -8.78
C GLN A 243 -16.89 14.78 -9.71
N LEU A 244 -15.69 14.71 -9.14
CA LEU A 244 -14.44 14.48 -9.86
C LEU A 244 -14.15 12.97 -9.87
N ASN A 245 -14.48 12.28 -10.95
CA ASN A 245 -14.23 10.84 -11.12
C ASN A 245 -12.97 10.58 -11.96
N LYS A 246 -12.70 11.43 -12.94
CA LYS A 246 -11.54 11.39 -13.84
C LYS A 246 -11.04 12.79 -14.18
N ASP A 247 -9.82 12.86 -14.67
CA ASP A 247 -9.22 14.12 -15.09
C ASP A 247 -10.05 14.80 -16.20
N GLY A 248 -10.22 16.10 -16.06
CA GLY A 248 -11.05 16.91 -16.95
C GLY A 248 -12.54 16.94 -16.59
N ASP A 249 -12.99 16.22 -15.56
CA ASP A 249 -14.33 16.45 -15.01
C ASP A 249 -14.40 17.87 -14.43
N GLY A 250 -15.49 18.57 -14.73
CA GLY A 250 -15.70 19.98 -14.40
C GLY A 250 -17.02 20.46 -14.99
N PHE A 251 -17.29 21.75 -14.89
CA PHE A 251 -18.49 22.39 -15.45
C PHE A 251 -18.12 23.70 -16.15
#